data_AF-A0A1V6VA76-F1
#
_entry.id   AF-A0A1V6VA76-F1
#
_cell.length_a   1.000
_cell.length_b   1.000
_cell.length_c   1.000
_cell.angle_alpha   90.00
_cell.angle_beta   90.00
_cell.angle_gamma   90.00
#
_symmetry.space_group_name_H-M   'P 1'
#
loop_
_entity.id
_entity.type
_entity.pdbx_description
1 polymer ?
#
loop_
_entity_poly.entity_id
_entity_poly.type
_entity_poly.pdbx_seq_one_letter_code
_entity_poly.pdbx_strand_id
1 'polypeptide(L)'
;MATGNYILVNIELLYLGLKFIRKHTHCAVPYASLHFSCGGYTLDFVIRLTSDTLSSSLHTWTPSPTCLAQRSVVMPFLNGSEPTAERPDFEKLVEDLSSALGPSSGLDSSDVDPMEIQILMERYVSNSDEWAPYALGDANRTYTRNLIDEGNGKSNLLILVWSPGKGSTIHDHANAHCVMKVLKGKLQEDLYSWPDQEQIENGQISPPQLTKQTTYGENQVTYMSDKLGLHRISNPDHDNFAISLHLYTPPNAANHGFGIYDERTGKARHIKQTNYYSFRGQRLDDGQK
;
A
#
# COMPACT_ATOMS: atom_id res chain seq x y z
N MET A 1 51.97 0.94 -19.39
CA MET A 1 50.71 0.19 -19.60
C MET A 1 50.11 -0.08 -18.23
N ALA A 2 49.04 0.63 -17.88
CA ALA A 2 48.18 0.29 -16.75
C ALA A 2 46.75 0.57 -17.23
N THR A 3 46.06 -0.50 -17.62
CA THR A 3 44.65 -0.48 -18.05
C THR A 3 43.78 -0.38 -16.80
N GLY A 4 43.40 0.84 -16.42
CA GLY A 4 42.39 1.06 -15.39
C GLY A 4 41.00 0.81 -15.96
N ASN A 5 40.27 -0.15 -15.39
CA ASN A 5 38.88 -0.40 -15.75
C ASN A 5 38.02 0.81 -15.33
N TYR A 6 37.41 1.48 -16.30
CA TYR A 6 36.40 2.50 -16.09
C TYR A 6 35.04 1.79 -15.95
N ILE A 7 34.32 2.02 -14.85
CA ILE A 7 32.91 1.63 -14.75
C ILE A 7 32.09 2.84 -15.21
N LEU A 8 31.51 2.73 -16.41
CA LEU A 8 30.48 3.65 -16.89
C LEU A 8 29.15 3.24 -16.23
N VAL A 9 28.65 4.06 -15.31
CA VAL A 9 27.30 3.91 -14.78
C VAL A 9 26.41 4.90 -15.56
N ASN A 10 25.64 4.39 -16.52
CA ASN A 10 24.56 5.16 -17.14
C ASN A 10 23.35 5.08 -16.21
N ILE A 11 22.97 6.22 -15.63
CA ILE A 11 21.70 6.36 -14.92
C ILE A 11 20.80 7.20 -15.83
N GLU A 12 19.88 6.55 -16.55
CA GLU A 12 18.79 7.25 -17.22
C GLU A 12 17.70 7.59 -16.20
N LEU A 13 17.58 8.87 -15.85
CA LEU A 13 16.41 9.42 -15.19
C LEU A 13 15.56 10.10 -16.26
N LEU A 14 14.48 9.43 -16.66
CA LEU A 14 13.47 10.00 -17.53
C LEU A 14 12.64 11.02 -16.73
N TYR A 15 12.52 12.22 -17.31
CA TYR A 15 11.71 13.38 -16.90
C TYR A 15 12.22 14.25 -15.74
N LEU A 16 12.97 15.29 -16.09
CA LEU A 16 12.61 16.71 -15.91
C LEU A 16 13.77 17.56 -16.46
N GLY A 17 13.52 18.31 -17.54
CA GLY A 17 14.54 18.97 -18.36
C GLY A 17 15.40 20.02 -17.64
N LEU A 18 16.54 19.58 -17.09
CA LEU A 18 17.59 20.44 -16.55
C LEU A 18 18.96 20.04 -17.13
N LYS A 19 19.72 21.04 -17.59
CA LYS A 19 21.02 20.89 -18.27
C LYS A 19 22.10 20.35 -17.33
N PHE A 20 22.92 19.44 -17.87
CA PHE A 20 24.04 18.77 -17.22
C PHE A 20 25.19 19.71 -16.78
N ILE A 21 25.75 19.48 -15.59
CA ILE A 21 27.11 19.88 -15.24
C ILE A 21 27.90 18.63 -14.85
N ARG A 22 28.94 18.33 -15.63
CA ARG A 22 29.84 17.19 -15.45
C ARG A 22 30.76 17.46 -14.25
N LYS A 23 30.76 16.61 -13.23
CA LYS A 23 31.85 16.58 -12.23
C LYS A 23 32.47 15.18 -12.17
N HIS A 24 33.79 15.15 -12.28
CA HIS A 24 34.60 13.95 -12.08
C HIS A 24 34.95 13.85 -10.60
N THR A 25 34.67 12.71 -9.97
CA THR A 25 35.19 12.38 -8.65
C THR A 25 35.86 11.02 -8.68
N HIS A 26 37.08 10.97 -8.14
CA HIS A 26 37.80 9.75 -7.77
C HIS A 26 37.47 9.43 -6.32
N CYS A 27 36.97 8.23 -6.01
CA CYS A 27 37.12 7.63 -4.69
C CYS A 27 36.79 6.13 -4.69
N ALA A 28 37.59 5.35 -3.97
CA ALA A 28 37.49 3.90 -3.82
C ALA A 28 36.71 3.54 -2.53
N VAL A 29 35.40 3.82 -2.49
CA VAL A 29 34.52 3.50 -1.35
C VAL A 29 33.14 3.10 -1.89
N PRO A 30 32.46 2.05 -1.38
CA PRO A 30 31.23 1.51 -2.00
C PRO A 30 29.96 2.32 -1.69
N TYR A 31 30.11 3.61 -1.40
CA TYR A 31 29.02 4.52 -1.10
C TYR A 31 29.08 5.69 -2.08
N ALA A 32 27.94 6.01 -2.69
CA ALA A 32 27.77 7.23 -3.47
C ALA A 32 26.83 8.17 -2.71
N SER A 33 27.28 9.42 -2.53
CA SER A 33 26.47 10.48 -1.94
C SER A 33 25.88 11.33 -3.07
N LEU A 34 24.55 11.48 -3.09
CA LEU A 34 23.87 12.42 -3.98
C LEU A 34 23.27 13.55 -3.16
N HIS A 35 23.58 14.77 -3.58
CA HIS A 35 23.07 16.01 -2.99
C HIS A 35 22.11 16.69 -3.97
N PHE A 36 20.90 16.95 -3.52
CA PHE A 36 19.93 17.77 -4.27
C PHE A 36 19.54 18.99 -3.45
N SER A 37 19.51 20.14 -4.11
CA SER A 37 19.04 21.40 -3.52
C SER A 37 18.01 22.06 -4.43
N CYS A 38 16.86 22.41 -3.86
CA CYS A 38 15.84 23.20 -4.52
C CYS A 38 15.11 24.05 -3.48
N GLY A 39 14.92 25.34 -3.75
CA GLY A 39 14.08 26.23 -2.93
C GLY A 39 14.47 26.37 -1.46
N GLY A 40 15.76 26.26 -1.11
CA GLY A 40 16.24 26.40 0.27
C GLY A 40 16.20 25.13 1.12
N TYR A 41 15.75 24.01 0.55
CA TYR A 41 15.80 22.70 1.19
C TYR A 41 16.93 21.85 0.60
N THR A 42 17.50 20.97 1.44
CA THR A 42 18.54 20.01 1.04
C THR A 42 18.10 18.61 1.41
N LEU A 43 18.34 17.65 0.51
CA LEU A 43 18.05 16.25 0.73
C LEU A 43 19.27 15.42 0.32
N ASP A 44 19.77 14.64 1.27
CA ASP A 44 21.00 13.86 1.13
C ASP A 44 20.66 12.37 1.12
N PHE A 45 21.08 11.67 0.07
CA PHE A 45 20.97 10.22 -0.02
C PHE A 45 22.35 9.57 0.02
N VAL A 46 22.48 8.53 0.83
CA VAL A 46 23.63 7.62 0.84
C VAL A 46 23.21 6.29 0.25
N ILE A 47 23.68 5.98 -0.95
CA ILE A 47 23.37 4.72 -1.62
C ILE A 47 24.53 3.75 -1.40
N ARG A 48 24.23 2.57 -0.84
CA ARG A 48 25.20 1.47 -0.68
C ARG A 48 25.18 0.60 -1.93
N LEU A 49 26.31 0.50 -2.62
CA LEU A 49 26.44 -0.36 -3.80
C LEU A 49 26.92 -1.74 -3.34
N THR A 50 26.11 -2.79 -3.54
CA THR A 50 26.53 -4.18 -3.30
C THR A 50 26.89 -4.86 -4.62
N SER A 51 28.12 -5.33 -4.74
CA SER A 51 28.52 -6.27 -5.79
C SER A 51 28.39 -7.70 -5.27
N ASP A 52 27.51 -8.49 -5.86
CA ASP A 52 27.46 -9.92 -5.61
C ASP A 52 28.75 -10.60 -6.08
N THR A 53 29.47 -11.27 -5.18
CA THR A 53 30.18 -12.54 -5.41
C THR A 53 30.86 -13.06 -4.12
N LEU A 54 30.70 -14.36 -3.89
CA LEU A 54 31.25 -15.14 -2.78
C LEU A 54 32.79 -15.30 -2.86
N SER A 55 33.50 -15.13 -1.74
CA SER A 55 34.66 -15.96 -1.37
C SER A 55 35.13 -15.67 0.07
N SER A 56 35.33 -16.76 0.81
CA SER A 56 35.84 -16.84 2.19
C SER A 56 37.30 -16.41 2.33
N SER A 57 37.63 -15.74 3.44
CA SER A 57 38.85 -16.01 4.22
C SER A 57 38.77 -15.37 5.61
N LEU A 58 39.10 -16.16 6.65
CA LEU A 58 39.25 -15.73 8.04
C LEU A 58 40.46 -14.80 8.19
N HIS A 59 40.35 -13.74 8.99
CA HIS A 59 41.46 -13.18 9.77
C HIS A 59 40.96 -12.78 11.17
N THR A 60 41.59 -13.38 12.17
CA THR A 60 41.39 -13.21 13.61
C THR A 60 41.97 -11.88 14.09
N TRP A 61 41.23 -11.15 14.93
CA TRP A 61 41.77 -10.02 15.69
C TRP A 61 41.72 -10.34 17.19
N THR A 62 42.89 -10.35 17.81
CA THR A 62 43.08 -10.37 19.27
C THR A 62 43.25 -8.94 19.80
N PRO A 63 42.53 -8.51 20.83
CA PRO A 63 42.97 -7.41 21.69
C PRO A 63 43.66 -7.96 22.95
N SER A 64 44.82 -7.41 23.29
CA SER A 64 45.52 -7.69 24.55
C SER A 64 45.17 -6.65 25.63
N PRO A 65 45.23 -7.01 26.93
CA PRO A 65 44.54 -6.30 28.00
C PRO A 65 45.47 -5.39 28.84
N THR A 66 44.89 -4.33 29.42
CA THR A 66 45.16 -3.69 30.73
C THR A 66 44.53 -2.28 30.68
N CYS A 67 43.70 -1.83 31.61
CA CYS A 67 43.99 -1.56 33.01
C CYS A 67 42.69 -1.50 33.85
N LEU A 68 42.84 -1.81 35.14
CA LEU A 68 41.82 -2.13 36.14
C LEU A 68 41.03 -0.92 36.67
N ALA A 69 39.75 -1.20 36.94
CA ALA A 69 38.92 -0.88 38.11
C ALA A 69 39.21 0.38 38.95
N GLN A 70 38.17 1.24 39.05
CA GLN A 70 37.67 2.00 40.21
C GLN A 70 36.74 3.11 39.64
N ARG A 71 35.53 3.43 40.11
CA ARG A 71 34.79 3.28 41.37
C ARG A 71 33.29 3.39 41.04
N SER A 72 32.45 2.61 41.71
CA SER A 72 31.01 2.89 41.82
C SER A 72 30.81 4.21 42.57
N VAL A 73 30.09 5.14 41.95
CA VAL A 73 29.40 6.22 42.64
C VAL A 73 27.92 6.02 42.37
N VAL A 74 27.20 5.63 43.41
CA VAL A 74 25.74 5.53 43.42
C VAL A 74 25.22 6.96 43.49
N MET A 75 24.58 7.43 42.42
CA MET A 75 23.79 8.67 42.45
C MET A 75 22.31 8.31 42.50
N PRO A 76 21.50 9.03 43.29
CA PRO A 76 20.14 8.63 43.61
C PRO A 76 19.17 9.01 42.48
N PHE A 77 18.25 8.09 42.19
CA PHE A 77 16.90 8.32 41.69
C PHE A 77 16.72 9.51 40.74
N LEU A 78 16.90 9.24 39.45
CA LEU A 78 16.10 9.91 38.42
C LEU A 78 15.03 8.90 37.97
N ASN A 79 13.77 9.31 38.16
CA ASN A 79 12.57 8.63 37.71
C ASN A 79 12.80 7.97 36.36
N GLY A 80 12.68 6.64 36.32
CA GLY A 80 12.34 5.96 35.09
C GLY A 80 11.00 6.52 34.63
N SER A 81 11.02 7.32 33.57
CA SER A 81 9.87 7.36 32.69
C SER A 81 9.63 5.92 32.29
N GLU A 82 8.50 5.34 32.70
CA GLU A 82 8.02 4.12 32.10
C GLU A 82 8.12 4.28 30.58
N PRO A 83 8.59 3.26 29.82
CA PRO A 83 8.46 3.31 28.38
C PRO A 83 6.97 3.48 28.10
N THR A 84 6.59 4.65 27.60
CA THR A 84 5.26 4.84 27.01
C THR A 84 5.15 3.73 25.99
N ALA A 85 4.24 2.78 26.20
CA ALA A 85 4.02 1.69 25.26
C ALA A 85 3.89 2.32 23.87
N GLU A 86 4.87 2.07 23.00
CA GLU A 86 4.84 2.61 21.65
C GLU A 86 3.52 2.14 21.01
N ARG A 87 2.78 3.09 20.45
CA ARG A 87 1.48 2.81 19.83
C ARG A 87 1.68 1.78 18.71
N PRO A 88 0.78 0.78 18.54
CA PRO A 88 0.89 -0.20 17.47
C PRO A 88 1.01 0.46 16.09
N ASP A 89 1.80 -0.13 15.19
CA ASP A 89 2.11 0.46 13.88
C ASP A 89 0.85 0.61 13.01
N PHE A 90 -0.11 -0.30 13.13
CA PHE A 90 -1.39 -0.21 12.45
C PHE A 90 -2.23 0.99 12.90
N GLU A 91 -2.32 1.25 14.20
CA GLU A 91 -3.05 2.41 14.71
C GLU A 91 -2.41 3.71 14.23
N LYS A 92 -1.07 3.76 14.23
CA LYS A 92 -0.33 4.88 13.66
C LYS A 92 -0.62 5.05 12.16
N LEU A 93 -0.70 3.98 11.39
CA LEU A 93 -1.10 4.04 9.98
C LEU A 93 -2.50 4.65 9.82
N VAL A 94 -3.48 4.22 10.62
CA VAL A 94 -4.86 4.77 10.55
C VAL A 94 -4.85 6.28 10.79
N GLU A 95 -4.09 6.75 11.78
CA GLU A 95 -3.94 8.18 12.09
C GLU A 95 -3.20 8.95 11.00
N ASP A 96 -2.10 8.39 10.47
CA ASP A 96 -1.34 8.99 9.37
C ASP A 96 -2.23 9.12 8.10
N LEU A 97 -3.02 8.10 7.79
CA LEU A 97 -4.00 8.13 6.70
C LEU A 97 -5.07 9.21 6.93
N SER A 98 -5.64 9.29 8.14
CA SER A 98 -6.61 10.33 8.48
C SER A 98 -5.99 11.73 8.42
N SER A 99 -4.72 11.88 8.78
CA SER A 99 -4.00 13.15 8.77
C SER A 99 -3.69 13.61 7.34
N ALA A 100 -3.25 12.70 6.47
CA ALA A 100 -3.01 12.97 5.05
C ALA A 100 -4.29 13.38 4.31
N LEU A 101 -5.45 12.85 4.71
CA LEU A 101 -6.75 13.26 4.18
C LEU A 101 -7.24 14.63 4.72
N GLY A 102 -6.64 15.14 5.80
CA GLY A 102 -6.89 16.47 6.37
C GLY A 102 -8.26 16.68 7.05
N PRO A 103 -8.52 17.85 7.66
CA PRO A 103 -9.71 18.10 8.47
C PRO A 103 -10.95 18.61 7.69
N SER A 104 -10.77 19.17 6.50
CA SER A 104 -11.84 19.91 5.78
C SER A 104 -12.06 19.49 4.33
N SER A 105 -11.24 18.59 3.80
CA SER A 105 -11.19 18.33 2.35
C SER A 105 -11.72 16.94 2.07
N GLY A 106 -13.04 16.85 1.88
CA GLY A 106 -13.57 15.77 1.09
C GLY A 106 -13.40 16.11 -0.37
N LEU A 107 -12.72 15.26 -1.11
CA LEU A 107 -12.27 15.67 -2.42
C LEU A 107 -13.28 15.41 -3.50
N ASP A 108 -13.84 16.51 -4.00
CA ASP A 108 -13.89 16.67 -5.44
C ASP A 108 -12.43 16.72 -5.99
N SER A 109 -12.23 16.22 -7.19
CA SER A 109 -11.10 15.36 -7.53
C SER A 109 -9.78 16.05 -7.93
N SER A 110 -9.18 16.94 -7.11
CA SER A 110 -7.83 17.49 -7.38
C SER A 110 -6.80 17.45 -6.24
N ASP A 111 -7.19 17.24 -4.98
CA ASP A 111 -6.28 17.57 -3.85
C ASP A 111 -5.73 16.36 -3.03
N VAL A 112 -6.03 15.11 -3.37
CA VAL A 112 -5.49 13.90 -2.70
C VAL A 112 -4.62 13.29 -3.74
N ASP A 113 -3.33 13.33 -3.46
CA ASP A 113 -2.35 12.57 -4.22
C ASP A 113 -2.48 11.10 -3.79
N PRO A 114 -2.99 10.19 -4.65
CA PRO A 114 -3.05 8.78 -4.30
C PRO A 114 -1.66 8.19 -4.04
N MET A 115 -0.59 8.86 -4.48
CA MET A 115 0.79 8.49 -4.18
C MET A 115 1.11 8.61 -2.69
N GLU A 116 0.63 9.65 -2.01
CA GLU A 116 0.89 9.82 -0.57
C GLU A 116 0.24 8.68 0.24
N ILE A 117 -1.00 8.35 -0.08
CA ILE A 117 -1.73 7.24 0.55
C ILE A 117 -1.05 5.90 0.26
N GLN A 118 -0.59 5.68 -0.97
CA GLN A 118 0.17 4.48 -1.33
C GLN A 118 1.45 4.38 -0.50
N ILE A 119 2.24 5.46 -0.39
CA ILE A 119 3.47 5.48 0.40
C ILE A 119 3.21 5.16 1.88
N LEU A 120 2.15 5.72 2.46
CA LEU A 120 1.77 5.42 3.85
C LEU A 120 1.43 3.93 4.02
N MET A 121 0.61 3.37 3.14
CA MET A 121 0.28 1.94 3.18
C MET A 121 1.51 1.05 2.90
N GLU A 122 2.41 1.44 2.00
CA GLU A 122 3.64 0.69 1.69
C GLU A 122 4.60 0.64 2.89
N ARG A 123 4.74 1.75 3.62
CA ARG A 123 5.61 1.84 4.80
C ARG A 123 5.16 0.97 5.95
N TYR A 124 3.86 0.76 6.11
CA TYR A 124 3.35 -0.17 7.09
C TYR A 124 3.69 -1.61 6.72
N VAL A 125 4.45 -2.30 7.59
CA VAL A 125 4.70 -3.74 7.47
C VAL A 125 3.59 -4.48 8.20
N SER A 126 2.88 -5.35 7.50
CA SER A 126 1.72 -6.03 8.04
C SER A 126 2.06 -6.87 9.27
N ASN A 127 1.33 -6.66 10.35
CA ASN A 127 1.41 -7.44 11.57
C ASN A 127 0.01 -7.93 11.96
N SER A 128 -0.21 -9.25 11.90
CA SER A 128 -1.52 -9.83 12.17
C SER A 128 -2.04 -9.55 13.56
N ASP A 129 -1.17 -9.41 14.56
CA ASP A 129 -1.60 -9.17 15.94
C ASP A 129 -2.29 -7.81 16.09
N GLU A 130 -2.01 -6.87 15.19
CA GLU A 130 -2.58 -5.51 15.22
C GLU A 130 -3.91 -5.42 14.48
N TRP A 131 -4.01 -6.02 13.28
CA TRP A 131 -5.20 -5.90 12.44
C TRP A 131 -6.20 -7.04 12.58
N ALA A 132 -5.82 -8.18 13.16
CA ALA A 132 -6.71 -9.34 13.32
C ALA A 132 -8.03 -9.03 14.04
N PRO A 133 -8.09 -8.14 15.06
CA PRO A 133 -9.35 -7.76 15.69
C PRO A 133 -10.39 -7.18 14.73
N TYR A 134 -9.97 -6.63 13.59
CA TYR A 134 -10.85 -6.06 12.57
C TYR A 134 -11.14 -7.02 11.39
N ALA A 135 -10.42 -8.14 11.28
CA ALA A 135 -10.49 -9.05 10.14
C ALA A 135 -11.50 -10.19 10.35
N LEU A 136 -12.77 -9.85 10.53
CA LEU A 136 -13.82 -10.84 10.73
C LEU A 136 -14.21 -11.46 9.39
N GLY A 137 -13.99 -12.78 9.23
CA GLY A 137 -14.30 -13.55 8.02
C GLY A 137 -15.57 -14.40 8.12
N ASP A 138 -16.07 -14.84 6.96
CA ASP A 138 -17.15 -15.82 6.82
C ASP A 138 -16.93 -16.67 5.55
N ALA A 139 -16.57 -17.94 5.72
CA ALA A 139 -16.28 -18.86 4.62
C ALA A 139 -17.47 -19.07 3.66
N ASN A 140 -18.70 -18.84 4.12
CA ASN A 140 -19.90 -18.99 3.30
C ASN A 140 -20.06 -17.81 2.32
N ARG A 141 -19.43 -16.66 2.60
CA ARG A 141 -19.43 -15.49 1.73
C ARG A 141 -18.27 -15.53 0.73
N THR A 142 -18.35 -14.69 -0.30
CA THR A 142 -17.23 -14.45 -1.22
C THR A 142 -16.10 -13.75 -0.49
N TYR A 143 -16.45 -12.68 0.22
CA TYR A 143 -15.60 -11.94 1.14
C TYR A 143 -16.48 -11.16 2.13
N THR A 144 -15.89 -10.73 3.24
CA THR A 144 -16.51 -9.79 4.18
C THR A 144 -15.86 -8.41 4.05
N ARG A 145 -16.60 -7.36 4.42
CA ARG A 145 -16.12 -5.97 4.41
C ARG A 145 -16.24 -5.41 5.82
N ASN A 146 -15.13 -5.17 6.48
CA ASN A 146 -15.06 -4.76 7.87
C ASN A 146 -14.63 -3.29 7.92
N LEU A 147 -15.55 -2.39 8.26
CA LEU A 147 -15.27 -0.97 8.36
C LEU A 147 -14.45 -0.70 9.62
N ILE A 148 -13.32 -0.02 9.48
CA ILE A 148 -12.41 0.33 10.58
C ILE A 148 -12.61 1.79 10.96
N ASP A 149 -12.61 2.65 9.96
CA ASP A 149 -12.69 4.08 10.16
C ASP A 149 -13.35 4.77 8.96
N GLU A 150 -14.18 5.77 9.25
CA GLU A 150 -14.84 6.63 8.24
C GLU A 150 -14.02 7.92 7.99
N GLY A 151 -12.82 8.01 8.57
CA GLY A 151 -11.98 9.19 8.57
C GLY A 151 -12.71 10.41 9.12
N ASN A 152 -12.62 11.50 8.37
CA ASN A 152 -13.36 12.75 8.55
C ASN A 152 -14.76 12.74 7.87
N GLY A 153 -15.31 11.56 7.58
CA GLY A 153 -16.53 11.38 6.78
C GLY A 153 -16.32 11.45 5.26
N LYS A 154 -15.06 11.51 4.81
CA LYS A 154 -14.67 11.63 3.40
C LYS A 154 -13.78 10.51 2.90
N SER A 155 -13.61 9.47 3.69
CA SER A 155 -13.01 8.22 3.24
C SER A 155 -13.65 7.04 3.96
N ASN A 156 -13.45 5.83 3.45
CA ASN A 156 -13.69 4.63 4.24
C ASN A 156 -12.43 3.79 4.23
N LEU A 157 -11.96 3.43 5.42
CA LEU A 157 -10.91 2.45 5.62
C LEU A 157 -11.54 1.11 6.02
N LEU A 158 -11.29 0.08 5.23
CA LEU A 158 -11.86 -1.25 5.45
C LEU A 158 -10.78 -2.33 5.42
N ILE A 159 -11.01 -3.39 6.19
CA ILE A 159 -10.38 -4.67 5.95
C ILE A 159 -11.38 -5.60 5.24
N LEU A 160 -10.95 -6.15 4.11
CA LEU A 160 -11.66 -7.19 3.39
C LEU A 160 -11.01 -8.54 3.69
N VAL A 161 -11.83 -9.54 4.02
CA VAL A 161 -11.39 -10.93 4.25
C VAL A 161 -11.95 -11.79 3.13
N TRP A 162 -11.07 -12.32 2.28
CA TRP A 162 -11.40 -13.04 1.06
C TRP A 162 -11.38 -14.54 1.30
N SER A 163 -12.53 -15.17 1.08
CA SER A 163 -12.65 -16.62 1.22
C SER A 163 -11.79 -17.37 0.20
N PRO A 164 -11.31 -18.58 0.54
CA PRO A 164 -10.48 -19.37 -0.37
C PRO A 164 -11.14 -19.60 -1.74
N GLY A 165 -10.40 -19.35 -2.81
CA GLY A 165 -10.81 -19.56 -4.20
C GLY A 165 -11.94 -18.64 -4.69
N LYS A 166 -12.31 -17.60 -3.94
CA LYS A 166 -13.43 -16.70 -4.28
C LYS A 166 -12.93 -15.31 -4.67
N GLY A 167 -13.78 -14.56 -5.37
CA GLY A 167 -13.49 -13.18 -5.77
C GLY A 167 -14.74 -12.33 -5.89
N SER A 168 -14.52 -11.06 -6.18
CA SER A 168 -15.59 -10.11 -6.50
C SER A 168 -16.16 -10.37 -7.90
N THR A 169 -17.26 -9.69 -8.21
CA THR A 169 -17.66 -9.47 -9.61
C THR A 169 -16.75 -8.43 -10.26
N ILE A 170 -16.86 -8.25 -11.58
CA ILE A 170 -16.29 -7.09 -12.27
C ILE A 170 -17.08 -5.86 -11.80
N HIS A 171 -16.39 -4.82 -11.33
CA HIS A 171 -17.03 -3.64 -10.76
C HIS A 171 -16.23 -2.34 -10.97
N ASP A 172 -16.94 -1.22 -10.82
CA ASP A 172 -16.38 0.12 -10.77
C ASP A 172 -16.16 0.61 -9.32
N HIS A 173 -15.66 1.84 -9.19
CA HIS A 173 -15.41 2.50 -7.91
C HIS A 173 -16.30 3.73 -7.66
N ALA A 174 -17.38 3.91 -8.43
CA ALA A 174 -18.28 5.05 -8.32
C ALA A 174 -17.55 6.43 -8.30
N ASN A 175 -16.58 6.60 -9.20
CA ASN A 175 -15.71 7.76 -9.31
C ASN A 175 -14.91 8.06 -8.02
N ALA A 176 -14.56 7.02 -7.26
CA ALA A 176 -13.65 7.10 -6.12
C ALA A 176 -12.24 6.62 -6.48
N HIS A 177 -11.27 7.07 -5.70
CA HIS A 177 -9.94 6.49 -5.63
C HIS A 177 -9.95 5.31 -4.66
N CYS A 178 -9.26 4.23 -5.02
CA CYS A 178 -9.04 3.07 -4.18
C CYS A 178 -7.55 2.79 -4.06
N VAL A 179 -7.05 2.70 -2.82
CA VAL A 179 -5.73 2.13 -2.53
C VAL A 179 -5.94 0.83 -1.77
N MET A 180 -5.39 -0.26 -2.31
CA MET A 180 -5.49 -1.59 -1.72
C MET A 180 -4.10 -2.09 -1.31
N LYS A 181 -3.93 -2.50 -0.05
CA LYS A 181 -2.75 -3.22 0.45
C LYS A 181 -3.11 -4.66 0.79
N VAL A 182 -2.31 -5.64 0.37
CA VAL A 182 -2.45 -7.01 0.85
C VAL A 182 -1.82 -7.13 2.25
N LEU A 183 -2.62 -7.50 3.25
CA LEU A 183 -2.18 -7.72 4.63
C LEU A 183 -1.78 -9.17 4.90
N LYS A 184 -2.40 -10.13 4.20
CA LYS A 184 -2.05 -11.55 4.30
C LYS A 184 -2.41 -12.29 3.03
N GLY A 185 -1.55 -13.22 2.63
CA GLY A 185 -1.79 -14.10 1.50
C GLY A 185 -1.49 -13.42 0.16
N LYS A 186 -2.29 -13.75 -0.86
CA LYS A 186 -2.17 -13.19 -2.21
C LYS A 186 -3.55 -12.82 -2.75
N LEU A 187 -3.60 -11.77 -3.57
CA LEU A 187 -4.79 -11.40 -4.32
C LEU A 187 -4.42 -11.17 -5.78
N GLN A 188 -5.26 -11.67 -6.68
CA GLN A 188 -5.17 -11.41 -8.11
C GLN A 188 -6.14 -10.31 -8.50
N GLU A 189 -5.62 -9.29 -9.18
CA GLU A 189 -6.37 -8.24 -9.86
C GLU A 189 -6.42 -8.51 -11.35
N ASP A 190 -7.64 -8.66 -11.86
CA ASP A 190 -7.95 -8.68 -13.28
C ASP A 190 -8.52 -7.29 -13.66
N LEU A 191 -7.81 -6.52 -14.48
CA LEU A 191 -8.23 -5.21 -14.98
C LEU A 191 -8.96 -5.38 -16.32
N TYR A 192 -10.09 -4.70 -16.50
CA TYR A 192 -10.94 -4.77 -17.68
C TYR A 192 -11.17 -3.40 -18.31
N SER A 193 -11.38 -3.40 -19.63
CA SER A 193 -11.91 -2.25 -20.35
C SER A 193 -13.37 -1.99 -19.98
N TRP A 194 -13.81 -0.74 -20.15
CA TRP A 194 -15.22 -0.39 -20.08
C TRP A 194 -15.99 -0.99 -21.29
N PRO A 195 -17.22 -1.49 -21.08
CA PRO A 195 -18.15 -1.77 -22.17
C PRO A 195 -18.43 -0.54 -23.04
N ASP A 196 -18.71 -0.76 -24.31
CA ASP A 196 -19.23 0.28 -25.19
C ASP A 196 -20.70 0.56 -24.87
N GLN A 197 -20.96 1.72 -24.30
CA GLN A 197 -22.29 2.10 -23.83
C GLN A 197 -23.31 2.25 -24.96
N GLU A 198 -22.89 2.75 -26.13
CA GLU A 198 -23.76 2.90 -27.30
C GLU A 198 -24.20 1.54 -27.84
N GLN A 199 -23.29 0.56 -27.87
CA GLN A 199 -23.63 -0.81 -28.26
C GLN A 199 -24.64 -1.44 -27.29
N ILE A 200 -24.43 -1.28 -25.98
CA ILE A 200 -25.34 -1.81 -24.95
C ILE A 200 -26.73 -1.18 -25.07
N GLU A 201 -26.81 0.14 -25.27
CA GLU A 201 -28.08 0.88 -25.45
C GLU A 201 -28.85 0.45 -26.71
N ASN A 202 -28.11 0.09 -27.77
CA ASN A 202 -28.67 -0.48 -28.99
C ASN A 202 -29.02 -1.98 -28.90
N GLY A 203 -28.95 -2.57 -27.69
CA GLY A 203 -29.31 -3.96 -27.43
C GLY A 203 -28.25 -4.98 -27.86
N GLN A 204 -27.05 -4.52 -28.22
CA GLN A 204 -25.90 -5.38 -28.53
C GLN A 204 -25.17 -5.80 -27.25
N ILE A 205 -24.24 -6.75 -27.38
CA ILE A 205 -23.34 -7.13 -26.28
C ILE A 205 -22.00 -6.42 -26.46
N SER A 206 -21.44 -5.92 -25.36
CA SER A 206 -20.11 -5.33 -25.33
C SER A 206 -19.36 -5.79 -24.08
N PRO A 207 -18.85 -7.04 -24.09
CA PRO A 207 -18.26 -7.64 -22.89
C PRO A 207 -16.99 -6.88 -22.46
N PRO A 208 -16.76 -6.63 -21.16
CA PRO A 208 -15.51 -6.07 -20.67
C PRO A 208 -14.33 -6.97 -21.08
N GLN A 209 -13.28 -6.39 -21.66
CA GLN A 209 -12.11 -7.16 -22.11
C GLN A 209 -11.00 -7.10 -21.07
N LEU A 210 -10.43 -8.24 -20.70
CA LEU A 210 -9.28 -8.30 -19.80
C LEU A 210 -8.09 -7.59 -20.44
N THR A 211 -7.59 -6.53 -19.80
CA THR A 211 -6.45 -5.73 -20.29
C THR A 211 -5.16 -6.03 -19.54
N LYS A 212 -5.26 -6.41 -18.27
CA LYS A 212 -4.10 -6.74 -17.42
C LYS A 212 -4.51 -7.72 -16.33
N GLN A 213 -3.60 -8.62 -15.96
CA GLN A 213 -3.73 -9.47 -14.78
C GLN A 213 -2.46 -9.34 -13.94
N THR A 214 -2.62 -9.08 -12.65
CA THR A 214 -1.51 -8.90 -11.71
C THR A 214 -1.81 -9.63 -10.41
N THR A 215 -0.84 -10.36 -9.86
CA THR A 215 -0.96 -10.95 -8.51
C THR A 215 -0.13 -10.13 -7.53
N TYR A 216 -0.78 -9.66 -6.46
CA TYR A 216 -0.15 -8.97 -5.35
C TYR A 216 -0.03 -9.92 -4.16
N GLY A 217 1.17 -10.02 -3.59
CA GLY A 217 1.43 -10.69 -2.33
C GLY A 217 1.42 -9.74 -1.14
N GLU A 218 1.61 -10.31 0.04
CA GLU A 218 1.67 -9.58 1.30
C GLU A 218 2.57 -8.32 1.23
N ASN A 219 2.09 -7.26 1.87
CA ASN A 219 2.64 -5.91 1.91
C ASN A 219 2.60 -5.12 0.61
N GLN A 220 2.34 -5.73 -0.54
CA GLN A 220 2.21 -4.99 -1.79
C GLN A 220 0.95 -4.13 -1.81
N VAL A 221 1.08 -2.97 -2.45
CA VAL A 221 0.03 -1.95 -2.58
C VAL A 221 -0.28 -1.77 -4.06
N THR A 222 -1.55 -1.53 -4.37
CA THR A 222 -2.02 -1.13 -5.70
C THR A 222 -3.03 0.00 -5.59
N TYR A 223 -3.26 0.66 -6.72
CA TYR A 223 -4.18 1.77 -6.86
C TYR A 223 -5.16 1.51 -8.01
N MET A 224 -6.43 1.84 -7.77
CA MET A 224 -7.49 1.75 -8.76
C MET A 224 -8.39 2.99 -8.75
N SER A 225 -8.89 3.35 -9.93
CA SER A 225 -9.97 4.33 -10.13
C SER A 225 -10.65 4.08 -11.46
N ASP A 226 -11.83 4.63 -11.68
CA ASP A 226 -12.60 4.44 -12.91
C ASP A 226 -11.88 4.94 -14.18
N LYS A 227 -10.90 5.84 -14.02
CA LYS A 227 -10.01 6.29 -15.10
C LYS A 227 -9.12 5.17 -15.67
N LEU A 228 -8.88 4.12 -14.89
CA LEU A 228 -8.03 2.98 -15.27
C LEU A 228 -8.82 1.81 -15.86
N GLY A 229 -10.14 1.75 -15.63
CA GLY A 229 -11.00 0.68 -16.10
C GLY A 229 -11.95 0.16 -15.04
N LEU A 230 -12.36 -1.10 -15.22
CA LEU A 230 -13.06 -1.91 -14.24
C LEU A 230 -12.10 -2.96 -13.69
N HIS A 231 -12.37 -3.55 -12.53
CA HIS A 231 -11.57 -4.69 -12.09
C HIS A 231 -12.35 -5.78 -11.37
N ARG A 232 -11.69 -6.94 -11.22
CA ARG A 232 -12.09 -8.05 -10.36
C ARG A 232 -10.91 -8.41 -9.46
N ILE A 233 -11.16 -8.49 -8.16
CA ILE A 233 -10.19 -8.98 -7.18
C ILE A 233 -10.58 -10.40 -6.74
N SER A 234 -9.62 -11.31 -6.72
CA SER A 234 -9.84 -12.70 -6.32
C SER A 234 -8.72 -13.22 -5.43
N ASN A 235 -9.08 -14.14 -4.54
CA ASN A 235 -8.12 -14.95 -3.80
C ASN A 235 -7.85 -16.24 -4.60
N PRO A 236 -6.65 -16.40 -5.20
CA PRO A 236 -6.31 -17.58 -5.99
C PRO A 236 -5.98 -18.81 -5.13
N ASP A 237 -5.81 -18.64 -3.81
CA ASP A 237 -5.56 -19.76 -2.89
C ASP A 237 -6.88 -20.45 -2.54
N HIS A 238 -6.98 -21.76 -2.78
CA HIS A 238 -8.18 -22.56 -2.55
C HIS A 238 -8.35 -23.07 -1.11
N ASP A 239 -7.30 -22.96 -0.30
CA ASP A 239 -7.25 -23.52 1.06
C ASP A 239 -7.17 -22.43 2.13
N ASN A 240 -6.59 -21.26 1.80
CA ASN A 240 -6.33 -20.20 2.76
C ASN A 240 -7.09 -18.90 2.46
N PHE A 241 -7.48 -18.19 3.52
CA PHE A 241 -8.00 -16.83 3.41
C PHE A 241 -6.90 -15.83 3.05
N ALA A 242 -7.26 -14.82 2.27
CA ALA A 242 -6.45 -13.63 2.05
C ALA A 242 -7.10 -12.40 2.73
N ILE A 243 -6.28 -11.45 3.15
CA ILE A 243 -6.75 -10.23 3.83
C ILE A 243 -6.12 -9.02 3.16
N SER A 244 -6.92 -7.98 2.95
CA SER A 244 -6.47 -6.71 2.37
C SER A 244 -7.06 -5.51 3.08
N LEU A 245 -6.27 -4.45 3.20
CA LEU A 245 -6.70 -3.11 3.62
C LEU A 245 -7.10 -2.31 2.38
N HIS A 246 -8.23 -1.61 2.45
CA HIS A 246 -8.77 -0.77 1.39
C HIS A 246 -9.07 0.60 1.92
N LEU A 247 -8.58 1.64 1.26
CA LEU A 247 -9.02 3.02 1.47
C LEU A 247 -9.74 3.50 0.23
N TYR A 248 -10.99 3.91 0.40
CA TYR A 248 -11.78 4.56 -0.65
C TYR A 248 -11.98 6.04 -0.33
N THR A 249 -11.72 6.90 -1.30
CA THR A 249 -11.95 8.35 -1.15
C THR A 249 -12.33 9.00 -2.48
N PRO A 250 -13.41 9.80 -2.53
CA PRO A 250 -14.48 9.89 -1.54
C PRO A 250 -15.24 8.56 -1.38
N PRO A 251 -16.02 8.34 -0.30
CA PRO A 251 -16.73 7.08 -0.04
C PRO A 251 -18.00 6.91 -0.92
N ASN A 252 -17.90 7.25 -2.20
CA ASN A 252 -19.03 7.30 -3.12
C ASN A 252 -19.75 5.96 -3.25
N ALA A 253 -19.02 4.85 -3.30
CA ALA A 253 -19.64 3.52 -3.37
C ALA A 253 -20.53 3.23 -2.14
N ALA A 254 -20.14 3.70 -0.95
CA ALA A 254 -20.94 3.57 0.27
C ALA A 254 -22.19 4.47 0.23
N ASN A 255 -22.04 5.70 -0.25
CA ASN A 255 -23.10 6.71 -0.23
C ASN A 255 -24.13 6.56 -1.38
N HIS A 256 -23.63 6.24 -2.57
CA HIS A 256 -24.37 6.28 -3.83
C HIS A 256 -24.51 4.90 -4.48
N GLY A 257 -23.66 3.94 -4.12
CA GLY A 257 -23.57 2.64 -4.79
C GLY A 257 -22.57 2.64 -5.93
N PHE A 258 -22.37 1.48 -6.54
CA PHE A 258 -21.37 1.21 -7.57
C PHE A 258 -21.94 0.25 -8.62
N GLY A 259 -21.35 0.22 -9.81
CA GLY A 259 -21.73 -0.67 -10.90
C GLY A 259 -21.06 -2.03 -10.79
N ILE A 260 -21.83 -3.10 -11.03
CA ILE A 260 -21.29 -4.42 -11.36
C ILE A 260 -21.58 -4.74 -12.82
N TYR A 261 -20.64 -5.41 -13.49
CA TYR A 261 -20.68 -5.63 -14.93
C TYR A 261 -20.71 -7.13 -15.23
N ASP A 262 -21.65 -7.52 -16.08
CA ASP A 262 -21.73 -8.89 -16.57
C ASP A 262 -20.60 -9.16 -17.58
N GLU A 263 -19.77 -10.15 -17.27
CA GLU A 263 -18.57 -10.51 -18.04
C GLU A 263 -18.90 -10.98 -19.47
N ARG A 264 -20.12 -11.45 -19.73
CA ARG A 264 -20.50 -12.00 -21.04
C ARG A 264 -21.22 -11.01 -21.94
N THR A 265 -21.86 -10.01 -21.36
CA THR A 265 -22.75 -9.10 -22.09
C THR A 265 -22.35 -7.64 -21.98
N GLY A 266 -21.61 -7.25 -20.94
CA GLY A 266 -21.28 -5.86 -20.64
C GLY A 266 -22.39 -5.09 -19.93
N LYS A 267 -23.54 -5.72 -19.67
CA LYS A 267 -24.64 -5.04 -18.98
C LYS A 267 -24.25 -4.70 -17.54
N ALA A 268 -24.44 -3.44 -17.18
CA ALA A 268 -24.22 -2.96 -15.83
C ALA A 268 -25.47 -3.15 -14.96
N ARG A 269 -25.27 -3.44 -13.67
CA ARG A 269 -26.30 -3.33 -12.64
C ARG A 269 -25.79 -2.43 -11.52
N HIS A 270 -26.56 -1.41 -11.18
CA HIS A 270 -26.25 -0.56 -10.05
C HIS A 270 -26.53 -1.30 -8.73
N ILE A 271 -25.55 -1.33 -7.84
CA ILE A 271 -25.65 -1.93 -6.52
C ILE A 271 -25.50 -0.83 -5.48
N LYS A 272 -26.52 -0.66 -4.66
CA LYS A 272 -26.34 0.10 -3.42
C LYS A 272 -25.48 -0.74 -2.49
N GLN A 273 -24.34 -0.20 -2.07
CA GLN A 273 -23.54 -0.85 -1.04
C GLN A 273 -24.39 -0.98 0.21
N THR A 274 -24.66 -2.23 0.60
CA THR A 274 -25.48 -2.54 1.78
C THR A 274 -24.62 -3.32 2.76
N ASN A 275 -24.64 -2.84 4.00
CA ASN A 275 -24.14 -3.42 5.25
C ASN A 275 -22.66 -3.84 5.27
N TYR A 276 -21.90 -3.22 6.17
CA TYR A 276 -20.61 -3.77 6.58
C TYR A 276 -20.81 -5.06 7.37
N TYR A 277 -19.85 -5.97 7.28
CA TYR A 277 -19.84 -7.19 8.09
C TYR A 277 -19.55 -6.85 9.55
N SER A 278 -18.62 -5.94 9.80
CA SER A 278 -18.34 -5.42 11.14
C SER A 278 -18.03 -3.93 11.09
N PHE A 279 -18.17 -3.26 12.22
CA PHE A 279 -17.65 -1.93 12.45
C PHE A 279 -16.69 -1.96 13.64
N ARG A 280 -15.45 -1.52 13.45
CA ARG A 280 -14.40 -1.48 14.49
C ARG A 280 -14.26 -2.81 15.26
N GLY A 281 -14.26 -3.92 14.52
CA GLY A 281 -14.10 -5.27 15.06
C GLY A 281 -15.37 -5.87 15.68
N GLN A 282 -16.48 -5.13 15.74
CA GLN A 282 -17.75 -5.62 16.25
C GLN A 282 -18.66 -6.05 15.11
N ARG A 283 -19.07 -7.31 15.11
CA ARG A 283 -20.01 -7.85 14.10
C ARG A 283 -21.31 -7.04 14.14
N LEU A 284 -21.73 -6.56 12.98
CA LEU A 284 -23.04 -5.91 12.84
C LEU A 284 -24.12 -6.98 12.65
N ASP A 285 -25.23 -6.82 13.38
CA ASP A 285 -26.42 -7.65 13.17
C ASP A 285 -26.98 -7.44 11.76
N ASP A 286 -27.57 -8.49 11.19
CA ASP A 286 -28.20 -8.41 9.87
C ASP A 286 -29.35 -7.39 9.90
N GLY A 287 -29.09 -6.16 9.42
CA GLY A 287 -30.07 -5.07 9.35
C GLY A 287 -29.64 -3.74 9.96
N GLN A 288 -28.49 -3.67 10.65
CA GLN A 288 -27.93 -2.39 11.10
C GLN A 288 -27.24 -1.67 9.92
N LYS A 289 -27.62 -0.40 9.73
CA LYS A 289 -27.14 0.51 8.69
C LYS A 289 -26.11 1.46 9.25
#